data_AF-A0A7Y5VZB4-F1
#
_entry.id   AF-A0A7Y5VZB4-F1
#
_cell.length_a   1.000
_cell.length_b   1.000
_cell.length_c   1.000
_cell.angle_alpha   90.00
_cell.angle_beta   90.00
_cell.angle_gamma   90.00
#
_symmetry.space_group_name_H-M   'P 1'
#
loop_
_entity.id
_entity.type
_entity.pdbx_description
1 polymer ?
#
loop_
_entity_poly.entity_id
_entity_poly.type
_entity_poly.pdbx_seq_one_letter_code
_entity_poly.pdbx_strand_id
1 'polypeptide(L)'
;AELVAGADAVSLGLAQWSAPDAETATRARELALRIAELPPATLAANKRCIGVAVSSGGNGYEEELAASARLLAEPETQRRVAAFLDGR
;
A
#
# COMPACT_ATOMS: atom_id res chain seq x y z
N ALA A 1 -12.00 -26.70 -10.82
CA ALA A 1 -11.13 -25.88 -9.95
C ALA A 1 -10.98 -26.62 -8.63
N GLU A 2 -9.76 -26.74 -8.11
CA GLU A 2 -9.48 -27.35 -6.81
C GLU A 2 -9.63 -26.29 -5.70
N LEU A 3 -10.13 -26.69 -4.52
CA LEU A 3 -10.26 -25.81 -3.36
C LEU A 3 -8.93 -25.75 -2.61
N VAL A 4 -8.44 -24.54 -2.33
CA VAL A 4 -7.19 -24.30 -1.60
C VAL A 4 -7.53 -23.72 -0.24
N ALA A 5 -6.99 -24.29 0.84
CA ALA A 5 -7.19 -23.77 2.19
C ALA A 5 -6.46 -22.45 2.39
N GLY A 6 -6.91 -21.62 3.34
CA GLY A 6 -6.35 -20.28 3.55
C GLY A 6 -4.84 -20.27 3.81
N ALA A 7 -4.34 -21.20 4.62
CA ALA A 7 -2.90 -21.31 4.91
C ALA A 7 -2.09 -21.72 3.66
N ASP A 8 -2.63 -22.64 2.85
CA ASP A 8 -1.99 -23.09 1.61
C ASP A 8 -2.00 -21.97 0.57
N ALA A 9 -3.07 -21.18 0.50
CA ALA A 9 -3.12 -20.01 -0.38
C ALA A 9 -2.02 -18.99 -0.04
N VAL A 10 -1.68 -18.84 1.24
CA VAL A 10 -0.57 -17.97 1.67
C VAL A 10 0.78 -18.55 1.26
N SER A 11 1.02 -19.84 1.48
CA SER A 11 2.30 -20.48 1.12
C SER A 11 2.55 -20.46 -0.40
N LEU A 12 1.49 -20.50 -1.20
CA LEU A 12 1.53 -20.40 -2.66
C LEU A 12 1.60 -18.95 -3.18
N GLY A 13 1.51 -17.94 -2.31
CA GLY A 13 1.50 -16.52 -2.72
C GLY A 13 0.19 -16.06 -3.38
N LEU A 14 -0.88 -16.83 -3.27
CA LEU A 14 -2.23 -16.49 -3.77
C LEU A 14 -2.96 -15.53 -2.81
N ALA A 15 -2.60 -15.57 -1.53
CA ALA A 15 -3.11 -14.68 -0.49
C ALA A 15 -1.95 -14.10 0.33
N GLN A 16 -2.13 -12.89 0.86
CA GLN A 16 -1.13 -12.28 1.75
C GLN A 16 -1.22 -12.83 3.19
N TRP A 17 -2.44 -13.09 3.66
CA TRP A 17 -2.74 -13.56 5.01
C TRP A 17 -3.90 -14.55 5.02
N SER A 18 -3.96 -15.36 6.07
CA SER A 18 -5.08 -16.23 6.40
C SER A 18 -5.56 -15.96 7.83
N ALA A 19 -6.85 -16.11 8.10
CA ALA A 19 -7.45 -15.99 9.41
C ALA A 19 -8.57 -17.03 9.59
N PRO A 20 -8.97 -17.36 10.84
CA PRO A 20 -10.20 -18.11 11.08
C PRO A 20 -11.40 -17.42 10.44
N ASP A 21 -12.38 -18.20 9.99
CA ASP A 21 -13.58 -17.69 9.30
C ASP A 21 -14.29 -16.60 10.13
N ALA A 22 -14.53 -16.89 11.42
CA ALA A 22 -15.16 -15.97 12.36
C ALA A 22 -14.40 -14.64 12.57
N GLU A 23 -13.11 -14.58 12.27
CA GLU A 23 -12.27 -13.39 12.46
C GLU A 23 -12.00 -12.63 11.15
N THR A 24 -12.28 -13.25 10.00
CA THR A 24 -11.86 -12.74 8.68
C THR A 24 -12.42 -11.35 8.41
N ALA A 25 -13.71 -11.13 8.68
CA ALA A 25 -14.34 -9.82 8.49
C ALA A 25 -13.74 -8.74 9.40
N THR A 26 -13.48 -9.07 10.66
CA THR A 26 -12.90 -8.15 11.64
C THR A 26 -11.50 -7.74 11.22
N ARG A 27 -10.62 -8.70 10.89
CA ARG A 27 -9.24 -8.41 10.48
C ARG A 27 -9.17 -7.64 9.17
N ALA A 28 -10.03 -7.94 8.21
CA ALA A 28 -10.13 -7.17 6.96
C ALA A 28 -10.53 -5.71 7.22
N ARG A 29 -11.47 -5.48 8.14
CA ARG A 29 -11.91 -4.14 8.53
C ARG A 29 -10.80 -3.36 9.24
N GLU A 30 -10.09 -3.99 10.17
CA GLU A 30 -8.95 -3.36 10.85
C GLU A 30 -7.86 -2.92 9.87
N LEU A 31 -7.55 -3.77 8.89
CA LEU A 31 -6.61 -3.41 7.83
C LEU A 31 -7.12 -2.23 6.99
N ALA A 32 -8.38 -2.26 6.57
CA ALA A 32 -8.97 -1.17 5.78
C ALA A 32 -8.94 0.17 6.53
N LEU A 33 -9.25 0.15 7.83
CA LEU A 33 -9.18 1.34 8.69
C LEU A 33 -7.75 1.86 8.81
N ARG A 34 -6.77 0.97 9.04
CA ARG A 34 -5.34 1.37 9.08
C ARG A 34 -4.86 2.00 7.77
N ILE A 35 -5.32 1.48 6.63
CA ILE A 35 -5.00 2.05 5.33
C ILE A 35 -5.68 3.40 5.13
N ALA A 36 -6.91 3.58 5.65
CA ALA A 36 -7.66 4.83 5.53
C ALA A 36 -7.00 6.02 6.26
N GLU A 37 -6.18 5.76 7.27
CA GLU A 37 -5.39 6.79 7.98
C GLU A 37 -4.22 7.35 7.15
N LEU A 38 -3.88 6.70 6.02
CA LEU A 38 -2.78 7.13 5.17
C LEU A 38 -3.24 8.21 4.15
N PRO A 39 -2.39 9.21 3.83
CA PRO A 39 -2.75 10.23 2.83
C PRO A 39 -3.12 9.60 1.48
N PRO A 40 -4.29 9.96 0.89
CA PRO A 40 -4.74 9.37 -0.37
C PRO A 40 -3.75 9.54 -1.53
N ALA A 41 -3.06 10.68 -1.60
CA ALA A 41 -2.04 10.95 -2.62
C ALA A 41 -0.87 9.95 -2.53
N THR A 42 -0.41 9.64 -1.31
CA THR A 42 0.64 8.66 -1.03
C THR A 42 0.21 7.25 -1.45
N LEU A 43 -1.02 6.84 -1.09
CA LEU A 43 -1.56 5.54 -1.49
C LEU A 43 -1.63 5.39 -3.03
N ALA A 44 -2.07 6.44 -3.72
CA ALA A 44 -2.14 6.45 -5.18
C ALA A 44 -0.75 6.39 -5.83
N ALA A 45 0.22 7.14 -5.31
CA ALA A 45 1.60 7.11 -5.78
C ALA A 45 2.23 5.71 -5.62
N ASN A 46 2.07 5.10 -4.44
CA ASN A 46 2.62 3.77 -4.16
C ASN A 46 1.99 2.70 -5.07
N LYS A 47 0.66 2.73 -5.25
CA LYS A 47 -0.03 1.79 -6.16
C LYS A 47 0.44 1.93 -7.60
N ARG A 48 0.70 3.15 -8.07
CA ARG A 48 1.29 3.37 -9.41
C ARG A 48 2.67 2.75 -9.53
N CYS A 49 3.56 3.00 -8.58
CA CYS A 49 4.92 2.44 -8.59
C CYS A 49 4.89 0.90 -8.56
N ILE A 50 4.03 0.29 -7.75
CA ILE A 50 3.82 -1.17 -7.73
C ILE A 50 3.33 -1.67 -9.08
N GLY A 51 2.34 -0.99 -9.69
CA GLY A 51 1.83 -1.35 -11.01
C GLY A 51 2.90 -1.31 -12.09
N VAL A 52 3.79 -0.31 -12.03
CA VAL A 52 4.93 -0.17 -12.95
C VAL A 52 5.95 -1.28 -12.71
N ALA A 53 6.27 -1.61 -11.46
CA ALA A 53 7.21 -2.69 -11.15
C ALA A 53 6.69 -4.07 -11.61
N VAL A 54 5.38 -4.29 -11.58
CA VAL A 54 4.74 -5.53 -12.05
C VAL A 54 4.62 -5.56 -13.59
N SER A 55 4.47 -4.40 -14.24
CA SER A 55 4.33 -4.31 -15.70
C SER A 55 5.71 -4.27 -16.36
N SER A 56 5.99 -5.21 -17.26
CA SER A 56 7.32 -5.39 -17.89
C SER A 56 7.74 -4.31 -18.92
N GLY A 57 7.29 -3.06 -18.78
CA GLY A 57 7.54 -2.02 -19.79
C GLY A 57 7.68 -0.58 -19.29
N GLY A 58 7.61 -0.32 -17.98
CA GLY A 58 7.77 1.03 -17.44
C GLY A 58 9.16 1.29 -16.86
N ASN A 59 9.58 2.56 -16.88
CA ASN A 59 10.78 2.99 -16.16
C ASN A 59 10.41 3.29 -14.69
N GLY A 60 10.64 2.32 -13.80
CA GLY A 60 10.30 2.45 -12.38
C GLY A 60 11.00 3.63 -11.69
N TYR A 61 12.23 3.95 -12.08
CA TYR A 61 12.98 5.07 -11.51
C TYR A 61 12.35 6.43 -11.85
N GLU A 62 11.97 6.64 -13.12
CA GLU A 62 11.33 7.89 -13.54
C GLU A 62 9.95 8.07 -12.89
N GLU A 63 9.19 6.99 -12.76
CA GLU A 63 7.88 7.02 -12.10
C GLU A 63 8.00 7.33 -10.60
N GLU A 64 8.97 6.72 -9.91
CA GLU A 64 9.26 7.04 -8.51
C GLU A 64 9.68 8.50 -8.32
N LEU A 65 10.58 9.00 -9.18
CA LEU A 65 11.05 10.38 -9.12
C LEU A 65 9.91 11.38 -9.34
N ALA A 66 9.07 11.15 -10.35
CA ALA A 66 7.92 11.99 -10.65
C ALA A 66 6.86 11.92 -9.54
N ALA A 67 6.61 10.75 -8.98
CA ALA A 67 5.69 10.58 -7.85
C ALA A 67 6.20 11.31 -6.60
N SER A 68 7.49 11.20 -6.30
CA SER A 68 8.13 11.86 -5.15
C SER A 68 8.05 13.38 -5.25
N ALA A 69 8.34 13.93 -6.43
CA ALA A 69 8.21 15.37 -6.68
C ALA A 69 6.78 15.87 -6.44
N ARG A 70 5.77 15.15 -6.96
CA ARG A 70 4.35 15.50 -6.73
C ARG A 70 3.97 15.42 -5.25
N LEU A 71 4.38 14.36 -4.55
CA LEU A 71 4.08 14.19 -3.13
C LEU A 71 4.71 15.28 -2.28
N LEU A 72 5.95 15.68 -2.56
CA LEU A 72 6.63 16.76 -1.82
C LEU A 72 5.99 18.14 -2.06
N ALA A 73 5.26 18.31 -3.16
CA ALA A 73 4.48 19.52 -3.43
C ALA A 73 3.13 19.54 -2.70
N GLU A 74 2.65 18.42 -2.14
CA GLU A 74 1.37 18.37 -1.43
C GLU A 74 1.44 19.06 -0.06
N PRO A 75 0.45 19.91 0.29
CA PRO A 75 0.42 20.60 1.58
C PRO A 75 0.48 19.66 2.79
N GLU A 76 -0.20 18.50 2.70
CA GLU A 76 -0.22 17.50 3.77
C GLU A 76 1.18 16.87 3.98
N THR A 77 1.91 16.61 2.90
CA THR A 77 3.28 16.10 2.98
C THR A 77 4.19 17.15 3.60
N GLN A 78 4.10 18.41 3.15
CA GLN A 78 4.89 19.51 3.71
C GLN A 78 4.63 19.70 5.20
N ARG A 79 3.36 19.63 5.62
CA ARG A 79 2.97 19.68 7.04
C ARG A 79 3.60 18.56 7.86
N ARG A 80 3.59 17.33 7.35
CA ARG A 80 4.20 16.16 8.01
C ARG A 80 5.72 16.25 8.07
N VAL A 81 6.36 16.71 7.00
CA VAL A 81 7.82 16.93 6.96
C VAL A 81 8.22 18.01 7.97
N ALA A 82 7.49 19.13 8.03
CA ALA A 82 7.74 20.17 9.02
C ALA A 82 7.59 19.63 10.46
N ALA A 83 6.52 18.87 10.75
CA ALA A 83 6.33 18.24 12.05
C ALA A 83 7.50 17.32 12.43
N PHE A 84 7.95 16.48 11.48
CA PHE A 84 9.11 15.61 11.67
C PHE A 84 10.39 16.41 11.98
N LEU A 85 10.65 17.49 11.24
CA LEU A 85 11.82 18.35 11.45
C LEU A 85 11.75 19.11 12.79
N ASP A 86 10.55 19.41 13.28
CA ASP A 86 10.30 19.98 14.61
C ASP A 86 10.42 18.93 15.75
N GLY A 87 10.68 17.66 15.42
CA GLY A 87 10.75 16.56 16.40
C GLY A 87 9.39 16.10 16.92
N ARG A 88 8.31 16.31 16.16
CA ARG A 88 6.92 15.97 16.51
C ARG A 88 6.35 14.84 15.65
#